data_AF-A0A7V9GTY2-F1
#
_entry.id   AF-A0A7V9GTY2-F1
#
_cell.length_a   1.000
_cell.length_b   1.000
_cell.length_c   1.000
_cell.angle_alpha   90.00
_cell.angle_beta   90.00
_cell.angle_gamma   90.00
#
_symmetry.space_group_name_H-M   'P 1'
#
loop_
_entity.id
_entity.type
_entity.pdbx_description
1 polymer ?
#
loop_
_entity_poly.entity_id
_entity_poly.type
_entity_poly.pdbx_seq_one_letter_code
_entity_poly.pdbx_strand_id
1 'polypeptide(L)'
;MDVLLRRGHSTPAARLGLRTVVDAGVELRAVDEAVGWPAGEVRSRHYHRTRSPLSLADCVALASCRPGETLATGDDSLLRAATAEGIETAPL
;
A
#
# COMPACT_ATOMS: atom_id res chain seq x y z
N MET A 1 4.40 19.58 -18.33
CA MET A 1 5.18 18.32 -18.42
C MET A 1 5.46 17.89 -17.00
N ASP A 2 4.78 16.85 -16.51
CA ASP A 2 4.97 16.36 -15.15
C ASP A 2 6.26 15.54 -15.08
N VAL A 3 7.17 15.93 -14.18
CA VAL A 3 8.43 15.22 -13.96
C VAL A 3 8.24 14.26 -12.79
N LEU A 4 8.44 12.98 -13.04
CA LEU A 4 8.43 11.93 -12.02
C LEU A 4 9.75 11.99 -11.25
N LEU A 5 9.76 12.70 -10.12
CA LEU A 5 10.93 12.78 -9.25
C LEU A 5 11.02 11.53 -8.37
N ARG A 6 11.95 10.63 -8.68
CA ARG A 6 12.25 9.47 -7.85
C ARG A 6 13.12 9.88 -6.66
N ARG A 7 12.50 10.17 -5.51
CA ARG A 7 13.23 10.25 -4.23
C ARG A 7 13.40 8.84 -3.66
N GLY A 8 14.48 8.17 -4.06
CA GLY A 8 14.84 6.87 -3.49
C GLY A 8 15.41 7.05 -2.09
N HIS A 9 14.68 6.61 -1.06
CA HIS A 9 15.18 6.52 0.32
C HIS A 9 15.54 5.07 0.70
N SER A 10 16.08 4.29 -0.25
CA SER A 10 16.63 2.98 0.13
C SER A 10 17.96 3.21 0.85
N THR A 11 17.89 3.29 2.17
CA THR A 11 19.07 3.28 3.03
C THR A 11 19.48 1.84 3.31
N PRO A 12 20.76 1.58 3.65
CA PRO A 12 21.18 0.26 4.14
C PRO A 12 20.31 -0.25 5.30
N ALA A 13 19.86 0.65 6.18
CA ALA A 13 18.97 0.33 7.29
C ALA A 13 17.60 -0.19 6.81
N ALA A 14 16.99 0.45 5.80
CA ALA A 14 15.73 -0.02 5.23
C ALA A 14 15.86 -1.42 4.60
N ARG A 15 16.98 -1.69 3.91
CA ARG A 15 17.23 -3.02 3.34
C ARG A 15 17.41 -4.09 4.41
N LEU A 16 18.10 -3.78 5.51
CA LEU A 16 18.26 -4.70 6.63
C LEU A 16 16.91 -5.01 7.29
N GLY A 17 16.11 -3.97 7.57
CA GLY A 17 14.78 -4.14 8.16
C GLY A 17 13.86 -5.01 7.30
N LEU A 18 13.83 -4.78 5.98
CA LEU A 18 13.05 -5.63 5.07
C LEU A 18 13.52 -7.09 5.09
N ARG A 19 14.85 -7.32 5.12
CA ARG A 19 15.36 -8.69 5.19
C ARG A 19 14.98 -9.39 6.50
N THR A 20 15.04 -8.70 7.64
CA THR A 20 14.58 -9.25 8.92
C THR A 20 13.12 -9.71 8.86
N VAL A 21 12.24 -8.92 8.24
CA VAL A 21 10.81 -9.25 8.10
C VAL A 21 10.61 -10.46 7.18
N VAL A 22 11.36 -10.53 6.07
CA VAL A 22 11.32 -11.69 5.16
C VAL A 22 11.85 -12.95 5.84
N ASP A 23 12.97 -12.85 6.56
CA ASP A 23 13.57 -13.98 7.29
C ASP A 23 12.67 -14.45 8.45
N ALA A 24 11.82 -13.58 8.98
CA ALA A 24 10.79 -13.91 9.96
C ALA A 24 9.57 -14.66 9.36
N GLY A 25 9.56 -14.92 8.05
CA GLY A 25 8.55 -15.74 7.38
C GLY A 25 7.40 -14.95 6.76
N VAL A 26 7.52 -13.63 6.58
CA VAL A 26 6.53 -12.85 5.84
C VAL A 26 6.62 -13.14 4.35
N GLU A 27 5.50 -13.54 3.76
CA GLU A 27 5.40 -13.78 2.32
C GLU A 27 5.45 -12.45 1.55
N LEU A 28 6.31 -12.39 0.52
CA LEU A 28 6.37 -11.25 -0.39
C LEU A 28 5.36 -11.45 -1.52
N ARG A 29 4.48 -10.46 -1.69
CA ARG A 29 3.57 -10.41 -2.83
C ARG A 29 4.15 -9.55 -3.94
N ALA A 30 4.27 -10.13 -5.14
CA ALA A 30 4.67 -9.40 -6.33
C ALA A 30 3.56 -8.42 -6.77
N VAL A 31 3.97 -7.25 -7.27
CA VAL A 31 3.06 -6.28 -7.87
C VAL A 31 3.19 -6.41 -9.38
N ASP A 32 2.17 -6.98 -10.01
CA ASP A 32 2.07 -7.14 -11.45
C ASP A 32 0.93 -6.25 -12.01
N GLU A 33 0.57 -6.44 -13.28
CA GLU A 33 -0.51 -5.67 -13.91
C GLU A 33 -1.87 -5.92 -13.26
N ALA A 34 -2.12 -7.11 -12.72
CA ALA A 34 -3.38 -7.47 -12.07
C ALA A 34 -3.57 -6.71 -10.74
N VAL A 35 -2.48 -6.25 -10.12
CA VAL A 35 -2.52 -5.36 -8.95
C VAL A 35 -2.38 -3.89 -9.36
N GLY A 36 -1.51 -3.61 -10.33
CA GLY A 36 -1.14 -2.25 -10.72
C GLY A 36 -2.31 -1.44 -11.30
N TRP A 37 -3.12 -2.06 -12.16
CA TRP A 37 -4.30 -1.39 -12.74
C TRP A 37 -5.35 -1.07 -11.67
N PRO A 38 -5.83 -2.04 -10.87
CA PRO A 38 -6.75 -1.73 -9.77
C PRO A 38 -6.19 -0.72 -8.77
N ALA A 39 -4.89 -0.73 -8.49
CA ALA A 39 -4.27 0.28 -7.61
C ALA A 39 -4.42 1.71 -8.17
N GLY A 40 -4.30 1.88 -9.49
CA GLY A 40 -4.58 3.15 -10.15
C GLY A 40 -6.03 3.59 -10.01
N GLU A 41 -6.98 2.66 -10.11
CA GLU A 41 -8.41 2.92 -9.93
C GLU A 41 -8.77 3.23 -8.47
N VAL A 42 -8.19 2.52 -7.50
CA VAL A 42 -8.31 2.85 -6.07
C VAL A 42 -7.79 4.26 -5.84
N ARG A 43 -6.64 4.61 -6.41
CA ARG A 43 -6.06 5.94 -6.28
C ARG A 43 -6.98 7.01 -6.87
N SER A 44 -7.56 6.79 -8.05
CA SER A 44 -8.44 7.78 -8.69
C SER A 44 -9.73 8.03 -7.89
N ARG A 45 -10.25 6.99 -7.21
CA ARG A 45 -11.45 7.08 -6.36
C ARG A 45 -11.20 7.76 -5.01
N HIS A 46 -10.06 7.49 -4.37
CA HIS A 46 -9.84 7.85 -2.97
C HIS A 46 -8.81 8.94 -2.71
N TYR A 47 -7.93 9.22 -3.68
CA TYR A 47 -6.88 10.21 -3.47
C TYR A 47 -7.45 11.61 -3.35
N HIS A 48 -7.13 12.27 -2.24
CA HIS A 48 -7.34 13.69 -2.08
C HIS A 48 -6.15 14.32 -1.37
N ARG A 49 -5.42 15.20 -2.07
CA ARG A 49 -4.13 15.77 -1.61
C ARG A 49 -4.10 16.31 -0.17
N THR A 50 -5.22 16.81 0.35
CA THR A 50 -5.32 17.34 1.72
C THR A 50 -6.19 16.53 2.68
N ARG A 51 -7.06 15.65 2.18
CA ARG A 51 -8.10 14.99 3.00
C ARG A 51 -7.91 13.49 3.09
N SER A 52 -7.18 12.91 2.15
CA SER A 52 -6.87 11.49 2.04
C SER A 52 -5.59 11.36 1.19
N PRO A 53 -4.42 11.70 1.75
CA PRO A 53 -3.16 11.73 1.03
C PRO A 53 -2.58 10.32 0.82
N LEU A 54 -3.37 9.40 0.26
CA LEU A 54 -2.90 8.05 -0.06
C LEU A 54 -1.69 8.12 -0.99
N SER A 55 -0.66 7.36 -0.67
CA SER A 55 0.46 7.09 -1.58
C SER A 55 0.06 6.04 -2.62
N LEU A 56 0.87 5.86 -3.67
CA LEU A 56 0.61 4.77 -4.61
C LEU A 56 0.82 3.40 -3.94
N ALA A 57 1.73 3.31 -2.98
CA ALA A 57 1.96 2.08 -2.22
C ALA A 57 0.74 1.67 -1.39
N ASP A 58 0.02 2.64 -0.81
CA ASP A 58 -1.24 2.37 -0.08
C ASP A 58 -2.31 1.82 -1.00
N CYS A 59 -2.44 2.40 -2.21
CA CYS A 59 -3.39 1.90 -3.20
C CYS A 59 -3.03 0.51 -3.71
N VAL A 60 -1.73 0.20 -3.84
CA VAL A 60 -1.25 -1.15 -4.15
C VAL A 60 -1.57 -2.13 -3.03
N ALA A 61 -1.42 -1.74 -1.76
CA ALA A 61 -1.78 -2.58 -0.63
C ALA A 61 -3.28 -2.93 -0.65
N LEU A 62 -4.14 -1.93 -0.86
CA LEU A 62 -5.59 -2.12 -1.01
C LEU A 62 -5.94 -3.05 -2.17
N ALA A 63 -5.36 -2.82 -3.35
CA ALA A 63 -5.57 -3.64 -4.54
C ALA A 63 -5.03 -5.08 -4.41
N SER A 64 -4.09 -5.30 -3.48
CA SER A 64 -3.48 -6.62 -3.26
C SER A 64 -4.28 -7.49 -2.28
N CYS A 65 -5.25 -6.92 -1.56
CA CYS A 65 -6.08 -7.64 -0.59
C CYS A 65 -7.06 -8.58 -1.33
N ARG A 66 -7.00 -9.86 -0.98
CA ARG A 66 -7.93 -10.89 -1.49
C ARG A 66 -9.12 -11.06 -0.54
N PRO A 67 -10.24 -11.62 -1.01
CA PRO A 67 -11.36 -11.96 -0.14
C PRO A 67 -10.92 -12.83 1.04
N GLY A 68 -11.27 -12.41 2.26
CA GLY A 68 -10.88 -13.07 3.51
C GLY A 68 -9.49 -12.70 4.04
N GLU A 69 -8.74 -11.84 3.36
CA GLU A 69 -7.52 -11.22 3.92
C GLU A 69 -7.87 -9.93 4.67
N THR A 70 -7.07 -9.63 5.69
CA THR A 70 -7.19 -8.42 6.50
C THR A 70 -6.00 -7.50 6.26
N LEU A 71 -6.25 -6.22 6.06
CA LEU A 71 -5.19 -5.21 5.94
C LEU A 71 -4.76 -4.73 7.32
N ALA A 72 -3.54 -5.09 7.73
CA ALA A 72 -2.94 -4.57 8.94
C ALA A 72 -2.35 -3.16 8.67
N THR A 73 -2.86 -2.12 9.35
CA THR A 73 -2.36 -0.75 9.20
C THR A 73 -2.64 0.11 10.44
N GLY A 74 -1.74 1.06 10.72
CA GLY A 74 -1.94 2.14 11.70
C GLY A 74 -2.21 3.51 11.07
N ASP A 75 -2.28 3.60 9.73
CA ASP A 75 -2.53 4.86 9.02
C ASP A 75 -4.03 5.14 8.85
N ASP A 76 -4.50 6.26 9.41
CA ASP A 76 -5.92 6.66 9.38
C ASP A 76 -6.48 6.87 7.97
N SER A 77 -5.67 7.34 7.03
CA SER A 77 -6.12 7.57 5.65
C SER A 77 -6.32 6.24 4.94
N LEU A 78 -5.40 5.30 5.16
CA LEU A 78 -5.51 3.94 4.63
C LEU A 78 -6.66 3.16 5.29
N LEU A 79 -6.89 3.30 6.60
CA LEU A 79 -8.03 2.68 7.29
C LEU A 79 -9.37 3.13 6.68
N ARG A 80 -9.52 4.43 6.42
CA ARG A 80 -10.74 4.98 5.79
C ARG A 80 -10.94 4.44 4.37
N ALA A 81 -9.86 4.37 3.59
CA ALA A 81 -9.91 3.85 2.23
C ALA A 81 -10.23 2.35 2.20
N ALA A 82 -9.62 1.55 3.07
CA ALA A 82 -9.92 0.12 3.23
C ALA A 82 -11.39 -0.11 3.58
N THR A 83 -11.92 0.68 4.52
CA THR A 83 -13.34 0.63 4.89
C THR A 83 -14.24 0.94 3.70
N ALA A 84 -13.91 1.94 2.88
CA ALA A 84 -14.67 2.30 1.70
C ALA A 84 -14.62 1.23 0.58
N GLU A 85 -13.54 0.45 0.53
CA GLU A 85 -13.39 -0.70 -0.38
C GLU A 85 -13.99 -2.00 0.18
N GLY A 86 -14.53 -1.99 1.40
CA GLY A 86 -15.07 -3.19 2.06
C GLY A 86 -13.99 -4.20 2.48
N ILE A 87 -12.76 -3.73 2.69
CA ILE A 87 -11.63 -4.55 3.14
C ILE A 87 -11.60 -4.56 4.67
N GLU A 88 -11.49 -5.74 5.26
CA GLU A 88 -11.31 -5.89 6.71
C GLU A 88 -9.95 -5.33 7.14
N THR A 89 -9.89 -4.68 8.29
CA THR A 89 -8.66 -4.08 8.82
C THR A 89 -8.30 -4.60 10.20
N ALA A 90 -7.00 -4.62 10.49
CA ALA A 90 -6.44 -4.93 11.81
C ALA A 90 -5.41 -3.86 12.20
N PRO A 91 -5.23 -3.59 13.51
CA PRO A 91 -4.16 -2.70 13.96
C PRO A 91 -2.78 -3.34 13.71
N LEU A 92 -1.80 -2.48 13.38
CA LEU A 92 -0.37 -2.81 13.29
C LEU A 92 0.34 -2.55 14.62
#